data_AF-A0A7G8GRV7-F1
#
_entry.id   AF-A0A7G8GRV7-F1
#
_cell.length_a   1.000
_cell.length_b   1.000
_cell.length_c   1.000
_cell.angle_alpha   90.00
_cell.angle_beta   90.00
_cell.angle_gamma   90.00
#
_symmetry.space_group_name_H-M   'P 1'
#
loop_
_entity.id
_entity.type
_entity.pdbx_description
1 polymer ?
#
loop_
_entity_poly.entity_id
_entity_poly.type
_entity_poly.pdbx_seq_one_letter_code
_entity_poly.pdbx_strand_id
1 'polypeptide(L)'
;MAPIQLIHSEQQFAHLRPTMERYAGCVDPAQWPMLSKPLILILTTQRTGSTLLCQDIASAWQLPYQPTESFIPPLTGIFNNGIPPQDLHQQLANTLKQHNQASCSVFKLMADYIGWLGFFCTPKQQALSASYTELSARFLQLIQTHSPEGFHLIQLKRKHKLKQAISRLFNSMGLPTHISSDDDQKSFDTNLVEKLAAYPQLELMVIDQLRIILSQCHLLEVTLNKTTRIDCNISLEYEHDLCKNADTYLNSISKQMGFKVDSIQRQLRRTSGSVSRDLLQRTLHILGLGELEEIDLQPSEQEISVGQ
;
A
#
# COMPACT_ATOMS: atom_id res chain seq x y z
N MET A 1 20.56 2.72 -0.55
CA MET A 1 19.80 1.48 -0.78
C MET A 1 19.18 1.57 -2.17
N ALA A 2 19.40 0.58 -3.04
CA ALA A 2 18.58 0.49 -4.24
C ALA A 2 17.14 0.16 -3.77
N PRO A 3 16.11 0.87 -4.26
CA PRO A 3 14.74 0.53 -3.91
C PRO A 3 14.40 -0.83 -4.53
N ILE A 4 13.46 -1.58 -3.92
CA ILE A 4 12.75 -2.67 -4.62
C ILE A 4 12.38 -2.15 -6.00
N GLN A 5 12.61 -2.94 -7.05
CA GLN A 5 12.19 -2.55 -8.39
C GLN A 5 10.67 -2.66 -8.47
N LEU A 6 10.01 -1.58 -8.05
CA LEU A 6 8.56 -1.42 -8.02
C LEU A 6 8.05 -1.51 -9.45
N ILE A 7 7.16 -2.47 -9.70
CA ILE A 7 6.55 -2.68 -11.01
C ILE A 7 5.40 -1.72 -11.20
N HIS A 8 5.45 -0.93 -12.26
CA HIS A 8 4.35 -0.08 -12.68
C HIS A 8 3.83 -0.45 -14.08
N SER A 9 4.44 -1.39 -14.80
CA SER A 9 3.89 -1.91 -16.06
C SER A 9 4.30 -3.35 -16.37
N GLU A 10 3.50 -4.01 -17.20
CA GLU A 10 3.81 -5.34 -17.75
C GLU A 10 5.14 -5.37 -18.51
N GLN A 11 5.41 -4.33 -19.29
CA GLN A 11 6.66 -4.21 -20.06
C GLN A 11 7.88 -4.13 -19.14
N GLN A 12 7.79 -3.37 -18.05
CA GLN A 12 8.86 -3.28 -17.06
C GLN A 12 9.11 -4.66 -16.43
N PHE A 13 8.05 -5.37 -16.04
CA PHE A 13 8.18 -6.72 -15.50
C PHE A 13 8.82 -7.68 -16.52
N ALA A 14 8.37 -7.67 -17.78
CA ALA A 14 8.92 -8.52 -18.83
C ALA A 14 10.42 -8.28 -19.07
N HIS A 15 10.89 -7.03 -18.93
CA HIS A 15 12.31 -6.68 -19.02
C HIS A 15 13.13 -7.18 -17.82
N LEU A 16 12.54 -7.14 -16.61
CA LEU A 16 13.21 -7.53 -15.37
C LEU A 16 13.16 -9.05 -15.11
N ARG A 17 12.12 -9.73 -15.56
CA ARG A 17 11.90 -11.16 -15.31
C ARG A 17 13.11 -12.05 -15.65
N PRO A 18 13.85 -11.87 -16.77
CA PRO A 18 15.02 -12.69 -17.08
C PRO A 18 16.13 -12.62 -16.03
N THR A 19 16.32 -11.46 -15.38
CA THR A 19 17.35 -11.32 -14.33
C THR A 19 16.98 -12.05 -13.03
N MET A 20 15.70 -12.43 -12.91
CA MET A 20 15.12 -13.07 -11.73
C MET A 20 14.79 -14.55 -11.97
N GLU A 21 15.18 -15.14 -13.10
CA GLU A 21 14.82 -16.52 -13.49
C GLU A 21 15.10 -17.55 -12.37
N ARG A 22 16.21 -17.40 -11.64
CA ARG A 22 16.59 -18.33 -10.55
C ARG A 22 15.58 -18.37 -9.39
N TYR A 23 14.73 -17.36 -9.26
CA TYR A 23 13.68 -17.28 -8.24
C TYR A 23 12.31 -17.78 -8.74
N ALA A 24 12.16 -18.08 -10.04
CA ALA A 24 10.91 -18.54 -10.61
C ALA A 24 10.51 -19.88 -9.97
N GLY A 25 9.35 -19.90 -9.28
CA GLY A 25 8.85 -21.10 -8.61
C GLY A 25 9.75 -21.65 -7.50
N CYS A 26 10.60 -20.81 -6.89
CA CYS A 26 11.50 -21.27 -5.82
C CYS A 26 10.82 -21.44 -4.46
N VAL A 27 9.55 -21.05 -4.36
CA VAL A 27 8.73 -21.20 -3.16
C VAL A 27 7.69 -22.27 -3.45
N ASP A 28 7.65 -23.31 -2.61
CA ASP A 28 6.60 -24.32 -2.63
C ASP A 28 5.48 -23.94 -1.63
N PRO A 29 4.35 -23.38 -2.08
CA PRO A 29 3.30 -22.96 -1.17
C PRO A 29 2.61 -24.13 -0.48
N ALA A 30 2.74 -25.38 -0.96
CA ALA A 30 2.13 -26.54 -0.30
C ALA A 30 2.70 -26.78 1.11
N GLN A 31 3.87 -26.21 1.42
CA GLN A 31 4.50 -26.28 2.73
C GLN A 31 4.14 -25.09 3.64
N TRP A 32 3.34 -24.14 3.15
CA TRP A 32 2.90 -23.02 3.96
C TRP A 32 1.89 -23.44 5.01
N PRO A 33 1.90 -22.79 6.19
CA PRO A 33 0.85 -23.02 7.17
C PRO A 33 -0.50 -22.55 6.62
N MET A 34 -1.55 -23.32 6.89
CA MET A 34 -2.92 -22.81 6.78
C MET A 34 -3.15 -21.74 7.85
N LEU A 35 -3.81 -20.65 7.47
CA LEU A 35 -4.25 -19.64 8.42
C LEU A 35 -5.49 -20.18 9.14
N SER A 36 -5.39 -20.32 10.46
CA SER A 36 -6.45 -20.86 11.33
C SER A 36 -7.41 -19.76 11.81
N LYS A 37 -7.35 -18.59 11.17
CA LYS A 37 -8.10 -17.39 11.47
C LYS A 37 -8.52 -16.72 10.16
N PRO A 38 -9.63 -15.95 10.16
CA PRO A 38 -10.02 -15.18 8.99
C PRO A 38 -8.91 -14.23 8.57
N LEU A 39 -8.72 -14.10 7.25
CA LEU A 39 -7.74 -13.22 6.65
C LEU A 39 -8.40 -11.94 6.12
N ILE A 40 -7.82 -10.79 6.46
CA ILE A 40 -8.05 -9.51 5.80
C ILE A 40 -6.87 -9.19 4.91
N LEU A 41 -7.13 -9.02 3.62
CA LEU A 41 -6.15 -8.62 2.63
C LEU A 41 -6.45 -7.21 2.13
N ILE A 42 -5.56 -6.26 2.40
CA ILE A 42 -5.67 -4.88 1.93
C ILE A 42 -4.87 -4.74 0.64
N LEU A 43 -5.54 -4.50 -0.49
CA LEU A 43 -4.92 -4.22 -1.77
C LEU A 43 -4.96 -2.73 -2.10
N THR A 44 -3.82 -2.18 -2.49
CA THR A 44 -3.68 -0.74 -2.67
C THR A 44 -2.46 -0.33 -3.51
N THR A 45 -2.21 0.97 -3.62
CA THR A 45 -0.99 1.56 -4.18
C THR A 45 -0.28 2.41 -3.12
N GLN A 46 0.96 2.85 -3.35
CA GLN A 46 1.68 3.67 -2.37
C GLN A 46 0.95 4.99 -2.10
N ARG A 47 0.95 5.44 -0.84
CA ARG A 47 0.39 6.75 -0.41
C ARG A 47 -1.12 6.91 -0.56
N THR A 48 -1.86 5.80 -0.51
CA THR A 48 -3.33 5.77 -0.44
C THR A 48 -3.89 5.91 0.97
N GLY A 49 -3.05 6.04 2.00
CA GLY A 49 -3.50 5.98 3.40
C GLY A 49 -3.61 4.57 3.96
N SER A 50 -3.15 3.55 3.23
CA SER A 50 -3.16 2.15 3.69
C SER A 50 -2.40 1.92 4.99
N THR A 51 -1.36 2.71 5.27
CA THR A 51 -0.63 2.63 6.54
C THR A 51 -1.48 3.12 7.70
N LEU A 52 -2.28 4.18 7.50
CA LEU A 52 -3.25 4.65 8.49
C LEU A 52 -4.32 3.57 8.74
N LEU A 53 -4.87 2.98 7.66
CA LEU A 53 -5.81 1.86 7.79
C LEU A 53 -5.22 0.70 8.60
N CYS A 54 -3.98 0.31 8.32
CA CYS A 54 -3.28 -0.74 9.07
C CYS A 54 -3.14 -0.42 10.55
N GLN A 55 -2.85 0.84 10.91
CA GLN A 55 -2.74 1.29 12.31
C GLN A 55 -4.09 1.26 13.03
N ASP A 56 -5.14 1.75 12.37
CA ASP A 56 -6.50 1.73 12.92
C ASP A 56 -6.96 0.28 13.17
N ILE A 57 -6.71 -0.61 12.21
CA ILE A 57 -6.98 -2.06 12.31
C ILE A 57 -6.16 -2.70 13.44
N ALA A 58 -4.85 -2.46 13.50
CA ALA A 58 -4.00 -3.03 14.54
C ALA A 58 -4.44 -2.61 15.94
N SER A 59 -4.84 -1.35 16.10
CA SER A 59 -5.30 -0.79 17.37
C SER A 59 -6.68 -1.32 17.76
N ALA A 60 -7.64 -1.37 16.81
CA ALA A 60 -9.00 -1.83 17.04
C ALA A 60 -9.08 -3.33 17.39
N TRP A 61 -8.17 -4.13 16.84
CA TRP A 61 -8.08 -5.58 17.09
C TRP A 61 -6.99 -5.99 18.07
N GLN A 62 -6.21 -5.03 18.60
CA GLN A 62 -5.09 -5.30 19.51
C GLN A 62 -4.12 -6.34 18.92
N LEU A 63 -3.83 -6.19 17.62
CA LEU A 63 -2.93 -7.12 16.93
C LEU A 63 -1.53 -7.04 17.58
N PRO A 64 -0.84 -8.17 17.81
CA PRO A 64 0.50 -8.20 18.38
C PRO A 64 1.58 -7.76 17.38
N TYR A 65 1.18 -7.28 16.20
CA TYR A 65 2.04 -6.85 15.10
C TYR A 65 1.40 -5.68 14.34
N GLN A 66 2.21 -4.97 13.57
CA GLN A 66 1.74 -3.95 12.64
C GLN A 66 1.61 -4.56 11.24
N PRO A 67 0.41 -4.59 10.61
CA PRO A 67 0.18 -5.25 9.31
C PRO A 67 0.76 -4.47 8.12
N THR A 68 1.75 -3.62 8.35
CA THR A 68 2.37 -2.79 7.33
C THR A 68 3.49 -3.55 6.62
N GLU A 69 3.31 -3.80 5.33
CA GLU A 69 4.42 -4.20 4.43
C GLU A 69 5.11 -5.51 4.81
N SER A 70 4.37 -6.48 5.37
CA SER A 70 4.90 -7.76 5.85
C SER A 70 5.71 -8.56 4.82
N PHE A 71 5.46 -8.33 3.52
CA PHE A 71 6.17 -8.97 2.41
C PHE A 71 7.30 -8.13 1.81
N ILE A 72 7.46 -6.86 2.19
CA ILE A 72 8.53 -5.98 1.70
C ILE A 72 9.92 -6.40 2.22
N PRO A 73 10.13 -6.77 3.50
CA PRO A 73 11.43 -7.22 3.97
C PRO A 73 12.02 -8.40 3.16
N PRO A 74 11.28 -9.51 2.91
CA PRO A 74 11.82 -10.61 2.12
C PRO A 74 12.10 -10.19 0.67
N LEU A 75 11.25 -9.36 0.06
CA LEU A 75 11.47 -8.82 -1.28
C LEU A 75 12.73 -7.94 -1.35
N THR A 76 12.93 -7.08 -0.35
CA THR A 76 14.12 -6.22 -0.23
C THR A 76 15.39 -7.07 -0.15
N GLY A 77 15.36 -8.18 0.59
CA GLY A 77 16.46 -9.13 0.67
C GLY A 77 16.87 -9.66 -0.70
N ILE A 78 15.92 -9.90 -1.60
CA ILE A 78 16.21 -10.37 -2.97
C ILE A 78 16.90 -9.28 -3.77
N PHE A 79 16.30 -8.09 -3.84
CA PHE A 79 16.76 -7.03 -4.74
C PHE A 79 18.06 -6.35 -4.28
N ASN A 80 18.34 -6.35 -2.96
CA ASN A 80 19.47 -5.63 -2.40
C ASN A 80 20.60 -6.51 -1.89
N ASN A 81 20.27 -7.66 -1.29
CA ASN A 81 21.23 -8.51 -0.59
C ASN A 81 21.47 -9.84 -1.31
N GLY A 82 20.75 -10.09 -2.41
CA GLY A 82 20.90 -11.29 -3.21
C GLY A 82 20.61 -12.58 -2.45
N ILE A 83 19.64 -12.58 -1.53
CA ILE A 83 19.33 -13.76 -0.70
C ILE A 83 19.13 -15.01 -1.59
N PRO A 84 19.66 -16.17 -1.20
CA PRO A 84 19.44 -17.41 -1.92
C PRO A 84 17.96 -17.77 -2.06
N PRO A 85 17.53 -18.39 -3.17
CA PRO A 85 16.12 -18.77 -3.38
C PRO A 85 15.53 -19.65 -2.27
N GLN A 86 16.33 -20.54 -1.66
CA GLN A 86 15.88 -21.38 -0.55
C GLN A 86 15.48 -20.58 0.71
N ASP A 87 16.13 -19.45 0.97
CA ASP A 87 15.87 -18.63 2.15
C ASP A 87 14.57 -17.84 1.97
N LEU A 88 14.18 -17.54 0.73
CA LEU A 88 12.94 -16.85 0.42
C LEU A 88 11.72 -17.66 0.85
N HIS A 89 11.72 -18.97 0.59
CA HIS A 89 10.62 -19.85 1.02
C HIS A 89 10.39 -19.76 2.53
N GLN A 90 11.47 -19.89 3.32
CA GLN A 90 11.40 -19.81 4.77
C GLN A 90 10.92 -18.44 5.27
N GLN A 91 11.38 -17.35 4.66
CA GLN A 91 10.98 -15.99 5.06
C GLN A 91 9.49 -15.72 4.78
N LEU A 92 8.96 -16.16 3.63
CA LEU A 92 7.54 -16.02 3.32
C LEU A 92 6.68 -16.90 4.24
N ALA A 93 7.09 -18.15 4.50
CA ALA A 93 6.39 -19.02 5.43
C ALA A 93 6.37 -18.46 6.86
N ASN A 94 7.48 -17.87 7.32
CA ASN A 94 7.57 -17.21 8.62
C ASN A 94 6.64 -15.99 8.71
N THR A 95 6.52 -15.23 7.62
CA THR A 95 5.58 -14.10 7.53
C THR A 95 4.15 -14.58 7.79
N LEU A 96 3.72 -15.67 7.16
CA LEU A 96 2.40 -16.26 7.38
C LEU A 96 2.21 -16.75 8.83
N LYS A 97 3.22 -17.45 9.40
CA LYS A 97 3.17 -17.95 10.79
C LYS A 97 2.98 -16.84 11.80
N GLN A 98 3.72 -15.75 11.68
CA GLN A 98 3.66 -14.61 12.62
C GLN A 98 2.26 -13.98 12.65
N HIS A 99 1.61 -13.87 11.50
CA HIS A 99 0.31 -13.20 11.39
C HIS A 99 -0.86 -14.11 11.78
N ASN A 100 -0.62 -15.41 11.96
CA ASN A 100 -1.62 -16.40 12.39
C ASN A 100 -1.81 -16.47 13.92
N GLN A 101 -1.08 -15.66 14.70
CA GLN A 101 -1.14 -15.67 16.17
C GLN A 101 -2.26 -14.79 16.76
N ALA A 102 -2.86 -13.92 15.94
CA ALA A 102 -3.90 -12.99 16.37
C ALA A 102 -5.30 -13.58 16.20
N SER A 103 -6.33 -12.83 16.60
CA SER A 103 -7.74 -13.17 16.35
C SER A 103 -8.11 -13.12 14.86
N CYS A 104 -7.33 -12.38 14.05
CA CYS A 104 -7.45 -12.25 12.60
C CYS A 104 -6.07 -12.03 11.99
N SER A 105 -5.80 -12.61 10.82
CA SER A 105 -4.60 -12.31 10.04
C SER A 105 -4.86 -11.08 9.16
N VAL A 106 -3.93 -10.14 9.10
CA VAL A 106 -4.06 -8.93 8.28
C VAL A 106 -2.80 -8.73 7.45
N PHE A 107 -2.95 -8.65 6.12
CA PHE A 107 -1.86 -8.35 5.21
C PHE A 107 -2.16 -7.11 4.36
N LYS A 108 -1.16 -6.24 4.19
CA LYS A 108 -1.17 -5.17 3.19
C LYS A 108 -0.33 -5.58 1.99
N LEU A 109 -0.91 -5.54 0.79
CA LEU A 109 -0.20 -5.72 -0.48
C LEU A 109 -0.34 -4.49 -1.37
N MET A 110 0.78 -4.06 -1.95
CA MET A 110 0.81 -2.97 -2.93
C MET A 110 0.91 -3.56 -4.33
N ALA A 111 0.19 -2.96 -5.28
CA ALA A 111 0.04 -3.44 -6.65
C ALA A 111 1.38 -3.71 -7.38
N ASP A 112 2.47 -3.10 -6.94
CA ASP A 112 3.77 -3.14 -7.61
C ASP A 112 4.71 -4.27 -7.18
N TYR A 113 4.29 -5.10 -6.22
CA TYR A 113 5.02 -6.32 -5.88
C TYR A 113 4.21 -7.61 -5.84
N ILE A 114 2.88 -7.58 -6.00
CA ILE A 114 2.04 -8.80 -5.94
C ILE A 114 2.46 -9.81 -7.01
N GLY A 115 2.78 -9.35 -8.22
CA GLY A 115 3.21 -10.23 -9.30
C GLY A 115 4.55 -10.91 -9.03
N TRP A 116 5.45 -10.28 -8.26
CA TRP A 116 6.67 -10.92 -7.80
C TRP A 116 6.37 -12.06 -6.82
N LEU A 117 5.45 -11.86 -5.87
CA LEU A 117 5.02 -12.93 -4.96
C LEU A 117 4.43 -14.12 -5.75
N GLY A 118 3.62 -13.83 -6.77
CA GLY A 118 3.11 -14.85 -7.70
C GLY A 118 4.20 -15.56 -8.49
N PHE A 119 5.21 -14.82 -8.96
CA PHE A 119 6.35 -15.35 -9.70
C PHE A 119 7.14 -16.39 -8.88
N PHE A 120 7.34 -16.15 -7.59
CA PHE A 120 8.07 -17.06 -6.71
C PHE A 120 7.28 -18.32 -6.36
N CYS A 121 5.95 -18.22 -6.28
CA CYS A 121 5.05 -19.30 -5.86
C CYS A 121 4.49 -20.14 -7.02
N THR A 122 4.67 -19.69 -8.27
CA THR A 122 4.16 -20.36 -9.47
C THR A 122 5.21 -21.32 -10.04
N PRO A 123 4.86 -22.54 -10.50
CA PRO A 123 5.81 -23.46 -11.11
C PRO A 123 6.67 -22.79 -12.19
N LYS A 124 7.98 -23.03 -12.17
CA LYS A 124 8.99 -22.28 -12.96
C LYS A 124 8.57 -22.01 -14.41
N GLN A 125 8.17 -23.03 -15.16
CA GLN A 125 7.78 -22.88 -16.57
C GLN A 125 6.59 -21.94 -16.78
N GLN A 126 5.62 -21.97 -15.87
CA GLN A 126 4.46 -21.09 -15.91
C GLN A 126 4.83 -19.68 -15.46
N ALA A 127 5.70 -19.55 -14.45
CA ALA A 127 6.19 -18.25 -13.96
C ALA A 127 6.94 -17.46 -15.05
N LEU A 128 7.73 -18.16 -15.88
CA LEU A 128 8.52 -17.55 -16.94
C LEU A 128 7.70 -17.14 -18.18
N SER A 129 6.50 -17.68 -18.35
CA SER A 129 5.62 -17.38 -19.49
C SER A 129 4.47 -16.43 -19.14
N ALA A 130 4.06 -16.36 -17.87
CA ALA A 130 2.94 -15.54 -17.43
C ALA A 130 3.26 -14.03 -17.37
N SER A 131 2.22 -13.23 -17.58
CA SER A 131 2.22 -11.77 -17.34
C SER A 131 2.22 -11.45 -15.84
N TYR A 132 2.60 -10.21 -15.50
CA TYR A 132 2.61 -9.72 -14.12
C TYR A 132 1.23 -9.80 -13.47
N THR A 133 0.18 -9.40 -14.20
CA THR A 133 -1.19 -9.43 -13.70
C THR A 133 -1.74 -10.85 -13.51
N GLU A 134 -1.33 -11.81 -14.35
CA GLU A 134 -1.66 -13.24 -14.16
C GLU A 134 -0.99 -13.81 -12.92
N LEU A 135 0.30 -13.52 -12.72
CA LEU A 135 1.02 -13.95 -11.52
C LEU A 135 0.42 -13.32 -10.27
N SER A 136 0.04 -12.04 -10.35
CA SER A 136 -0.63 -11.35 -9.25
C SER A 136 -1.96 -12.04 -8.90
N ALA A 137 -2.79 -12.36 -9.89
CA ALA A 137 -4.07 -13.02 -9.67
C ALA A 137 -3.89 -14.42 -9.07
N ARG A 138 -2.90 -15.20 -9.55
CA ARG A 138 -2.55 -16.51 -8.98
C ARG A 138 -2.13 -16.42 -7.53
N PHE A 139 -1.36 -15.40 -7.16
CA PHE A 139 -0.96 -15.19 -5.77
C PHE A 139 -2.15 -14.87 -4.86
N LEU A 140 -3.07 -14.02 -5.31
CA LEU A 140 -4.27 -13.72 -4.53
C LEU A 140 -5.13 -14.97 -4.31
N GLN A 141 -5.31 -15.79 -5.36
CA GLN A 141 -6.02 -17.07 -5.26
C GLN A 141 -5.31 -18.03 -4.30
N LEU A 142 -3.98 -18.12 -4.38
CA LEU A 142 -3.17 -18.96 -3.49
C LEU A 142 -3.35 -18.56 -2.02
N ILE A 143 -3.30 -17.27 -1.71
CA ILE A 143 -3.49 -16.80 -0.33
C ILE A 143 -4.93 -17.04 0.14
N GLN A 144 -5.93 -16.89 -0.74
CA GLN A 144 -7.31 -17.25 -0.43
C GLN A 144 -7.45 -18.73 -0.06
N THR A 145 -6.82 -19.66 -0.81
CA THR A 145 -6.87 -21.09 -0.48
C THR A 145 -6.19 -21.45 0.84
N HIS A 146 -5.25 -20.62 1.29
CA HIS A 146 -4.59 -20.77 2.60
C HIS A 146 -5.39 -20.14 3.76
N SER A 147 -6.58 -19.59 3.49
CA SER A 147 -7.43 -18.88 4.47
C SER A 147 -8.83 -19.52 4.57
N PRO A 148 -8.95 -20.80 4.97
CA PRO A 148 -10.23 -21.53 4.95
C PRO A 148 -11.29 -20.95 5.90
N GLU A 149 -10.86 -20.28 6.97
CA GLU A 149 -11.76 -19.68 7.99
C GLU A 149 -12.45 -18.39 7.51
N GLY A 150 -12.04 -17.84 6.37
CA GLY A 150 -12.63 -16.64 5.79
C GLY A 150 -11.59 -15.77 5.10
N PHE A 151 -12.01 -15.13 4.00
CA PHE A 151 -11.17 -14.25 3.20
C PHE A 151 -11.90 -12.94 2.90
N HIS A 152 -11.39 -11.83 3.44
CA HIS A 152 -11.92 -10.50 3.25
C HIS A 152 -10.93 -9.65 2.45
N LEU A 153 -11.32 -9.30 1.23
CA LEU A 153 -10.56 -8.41 0.38
C LEU A 153 -11.02 -6.96 0.57
N ILE A 154 -10.09 -6.09 0.98
CA ILE A 154 -10.28 -4.64 1.07
C ILE A 154 -9.51 -3.97 -0.07
N GLN A 155 -10.20 -3.25 -0.94
CA GLN A 155 -9.56 -2.36 -1.90
C GLN A 155 -9.56 -0.93 -1.38
N LEU A 156 -8.39 -0.41 -1.00
CA LEU A 156 -8.24 0.98 -0.61
C LEU A 156 -7.77 1.83 -1.78
N LYS A 157 -8.58 2.81 -2.15
CA LYS A 157 -8.33 3.77 -3.22
C LYS A 157 -8.12 5.17 -2.65
N ARG A 158 -7.45 6.00 -3.45
CA ARG A 158 -7.37 7.44 -3.23
C ARG A 158 -7.87 8.14 -4.48
N LYS A 159 -8.88 9.00 -4.34
CA LYS A 159 -9.56 9.62 -5.49
C LYS A 159 -8.67 10.67 -6.15
N HIS A 160 -8.03 11.51 -5.34
CA HIS A 160 -7.17 12.58 -5.85
C HIS A 160 -5.76 12.07 -6.18
N LYS A 161 -5.58 11.54 -7.39
CA LYS A 161 -4.30 10.96 -7.85
C LYS A 161 -3.15 11.95 -7.90
N LEU A 162 -3.40 13.22 -8.19
CA LEU A 162 -2.35 14.24 -8.19
C LEU A 162 -1.86 14.56 -6.77
N LYS A 163 -2.76 14.64 -5.78
CA LYS A 163 -2.40 14.76 -4.35
C LYS A 163 -1.61 13.52 -3.88
N GLN A 164 -1.99 12.33 -4.38
CA GLN A 164 -1.26 11.08 -4.12
C GLN A 164 0.16 11.15 -4.71
N ALA A 165 0.32 11.64 -5.95
CA ALA A 165 1.60 11.77 -6.64
C ALA A 165 2.56 12.72 -5.92
N ILE A 166 2.08 13.89 -5.48
CA ILE A 166 2.86 14.83 -4.69
C ILE A 166 3.31 14.20 -3.37
N SER A 167 2.40 13.51 -2.66
CA SER A 167 2.74 12.80 -1.43
C SER A 167 3.78 11.70 -1.66
N ARG A 168 3.73 11.02 -2.80
CA ARG A 168 4.71 10.02 -3.21
C ARG A 168 6.06 10.65 -3.56
N LEU A 169 6.06 11.81 -4.22
CA LEU A 169 7.27 12.56 -4.53
C LEU A 169 8.03 12.94 -3.25
N PHE A 170 7.33 13.53 -2.27
CA PHE A 170 7.94 13.93 -1.00
C PHE A 170 8.54 12.73 -0.26
N ASN A 171 7.85 11.60 -0.26
CA ASN A 171 8.36 10.35 0.29
C ASN A 171 9.64 9.89 -0.42
N SER A 172 9.68 9.98 -1.75
CA SER A 172 10.86 9.60 -2.54
C SER A 172 12.07 10.52 -2.32
N MET A 173 11.81 11.77 -1.92
CA MET A 173 12.83 12.72 -1.48
C MET A 173 13.34 12.42 -0.06
N GLY A 174 12.81 11.42 0.64
CA GLY A 174 13.20 11.06 2.00
C GLY A 174 12.71 12.05 3.06
N LEU A 175 11.58 12.74 2.80
CA LEU A 175 10.92 13.54 3.83
C LEU A 175 10.10 12.66 4.76
N PRO A 176 10.02 13.00 6.06
CA PRO A 176 9.27 12.20 7.02
C PRO A 176 7.80 12.13 6.64
N THR A 177 7.23 10.95 6.82
CA THR A 177 5.88 10.61 6.36
C THR A 177 4.85 10.62 7.47
N HIS A 178 5.34 10.77 8.70
CA HIS A 178 4.59 10.78 9.94
C HIS A 178 4.97 12.07 10.67
N ILE A 179 3.98 12.94 10.85
CA ILE A 179 4.12 14.22 11.55
C ILE A 179 3.23 14.09 12.78
N SER A 180 3.85 14.11 13.96
CA SER A 180 3.18 13.87 15.24
C SER A 180 2.94 15.15 16.03
N SER A 181 3.77 16.17 15.84
CA SER A 181 3.75 17.44 16.57
C SER A 181 3.79 18.66 15.65
N ASP A 182 3.54 19.85 16.20
CA ASP A 182 3.70 21.11 15.47
C ASP A 182 5.17 21.40 15.11
N ASP A 183 6.10 20.98 15.96
CA ASP A 183 7.53 21.12 15.69
C ASP A 183 7.99 20.19 14.57
N ASP A 184 7.45 18.96 14.51
CA ASP A 184 7.66 18.06 13.36
C ASP A 184 7.14 18.69 12.07
N GLN A 185 6.00 19.39 12.14
CA GLN A 185 5.39 20.04 10.97
C GLN A 185 6.26 21.20 10.47
N LYS A 186 6.74 22.08 11.35
CA LYS A 186 7.65 23.17 10.99
C LYS A 186 8.96 22.64 10.40
N SER A 187 9.51 21.59 11.00
CA SER A 187 10.71 20.91 10.50
C SER A 187 10.46 20.29 9.13
N PHE A 188 9.32 19.63 8.93
CA PHE A 188 8.93 19.07 7.63
C PHE A 188 8.83 20.16 6.57
N ASP A 189 8.14 21.27 6.85
CA ASP A 189 7.93 22.35 5.89
C ASP A 189 9.26 23.02 5.49
N THR A 190 10.15 23.25 6.47
CA THR A 190 11.50 23.79 6.22
C THR A 190 12.32 22.86 5.30
N ASN A 191 12.40 21.58 5.66
CA ASN A 191 13.11 20.57 4.87
C ASN A 191 12.49 20.39 3.48
N LEU A 192 11.17 20.50 3.36
CA LEU A 192 10.47 20.40 2.08
C LEU A 192 10.87 21.54 1.16
N VAL A 193 10.84 22.79 1.62
CA VAL A 193 11.26 23.95 0.82
C VAL A 193 12.69 23.81 0.32
N GLU A 194 13.62 23.43 1.20
CA GLU A 194 15.02 23.21 0.86
C GLU A 194 15.19 22.12 -0.21
N LYS A 195 14.53 20.97 -0.02
CA LYS A 195 14.60 19.87 -1.00
C LYS A 195 14.00 20.27 -2.34
N LEU A 196 12.85 20.94 -2.35
CA LEU A 196 12.20 21.37 -3.59
C LEU A 196 13.03 22.38 -4.36
N ALA A 197 13.74 23.29 -3.69
CA ALA A 197 14.64 24.25 -4.32
C ALA A 197 15.80 23.59 -5.09
N ALA A 198 16.18 22.36 -4.73
CA ALA A 198 17.23 21.60 -5.40
C ALA A 198 16.79 20.99 -6.75
N TYR A 199 15.50 21.03 -7.09
CA TYR A 199 14.96 20.40 -8.31
C TYR A 199 14.29 21.43 -9.23
N PRO A 200 14.86 21.70 -10.43
CA PRO A 200 14.36 22.75 -11.32
C PRO A 200 13.06 22.38 -12.08
N GLN A 201 12.56 21.14 -11.99
CA GLN A 201 11.43 20.64 -12.78
C GLN A 201 10.45 19.78 -11.95
N LEU A 202 10.02 20.32 -10.80
CA LEU A 202 9.19 19.60 -9.84
C LEU A 202 7.89 19.06 -10.43
N GLU A 203 7.24 19.81 -11.30
CA GLU A 203 5.96 19.44 -11.90
C GLU A 203 6.11 18.23 -12.82
N LEU A 204 7.21 18.15 -13.58
CA LEU A 204 7.50 16.96 -14.39
C LEU A 204 7.74 15.73 -13.51
N MET A 205 8.42 15.91 -12.37
CA MET A 205 8.59 14.82 -11.39
C MET A 205 7.24 14.38 -10.80
N VAL A 206 6.32 15.32 -10.53
CA VAL A 206 4.95 15.00 -10.09
C VAL A 206 4.21 14.22 -11.18
N ILE A 207 4.33 14.63 -12.44
CA ILE A 207 3.72 13.92 -13.59
C ILE A 207 4.27 12.50 -13.71
N ASP A 208 5.57 12.30 -13.52
CA ASP A 208 6.17 10.97 -13.49
C ASP A 208 5.61 10.11 -12.35
N GLN A 209 5.47 10.67 -11.15
CA GLN A 209 4.83 9.97 -10.03
C GLN A 209 3.35 9.64 -10.33
N LEU A 210 2.63 10.57 -10.97
CA LEU A 210 1.24 10.37 -11.37
C LEU A 210 1.12 9.23 -12.38
N ARG A 211 1.98 9.20 -13.40
CA ARG A 211 2.02 8.10 -14.40
C ARG A 211 2.18 6.76 -13.69
N ILE A 212 3.16 6.65 -12.79
CA ILE A 212 3.41 5.43 -12.01
C ILE A 212 2.15 5.00 -11.24
N ILE A 213 1.53 5.92 -10.51
CA ILE A 213 0.32 5.64 -9.72
C ILE A 213 -0.83 5.16 -10.61
N LEU A 214 -1.06 5.83 -11.76
CA LEU A 214 -2.13 5.44 -12.69
C LEU A 214 -1.88 4.06 -13.27
N SER A 215 -0.64 3.76 -13.69
CA SER A 215 -0.30 2.44 -14.21
C SER A 215 -0.43 1.35 -13.13
N GLN A 216 -0.04 1.60 -11.89
CA GLN A 216 -0.26 0.68 -10.78
C GLN A 216 -1.75 0.46 -10.45
N CYS A 217 -2.57 1.51 -10.53
CA CYS A 217 -4.03 1.37 -10.38
C CYS A 217 -4.60 0.47 -11.48
N HIS A 218 -4.14 0.64 -12.72
CA HIS A 218 -4.54 -0.20 -13.84
C HIS A 218 -4.09 -1.65 -13.68
N LEU A 219 -2.85 -1.90 -13.24
CA LEU A 219 -2.37 -3.26 -12.92
C LEU A 219 -3.29 -3.93 -11.89
N LEU A 220 -3.64 -3.22 -10.82
CA LEU A 220 -4.52 -3.74 -9.78
C LEU A 220 -5.92 -4.08 -10.31
N GLU A 221 -6.50 -3.21 -11.13
CA GLU A 221 -7.80 -3.44 -11.76
C GLU A 221 -7.79 -4.68 -12.66
N VAL A 222 -6.78 -4.81 -13.53
CA VAL A 222 -6.63 -5.97 -14.42
C VAL A 222 -6.40 -7.25 -13.60
N THR A 223 -5.62 -7.19 -12.52
CA THR A 223 -5.42 -8.32 -11.61
C THR A 223 -6.74 -8.76 -10.97
N LEU A 224 -7.55 -7.83 -10.48
CA LEU A 224 -8.85 -8.15 -9.87
C LEU A 224 -9.84 -8.73 -10.88
N ASN A 225 -9.86 -8.23 -12.11
CA ASN A 225 -10.69 -8.80 -13.18
C ASN A 225 -10.28 -10.23 -13.56
N LYS A 226 -9.03 -10.63 -13.32
CA LYS A 226 -8.53 -12.00 -13.53
C LYS A 226 -8.80 -12.93 -12.33
N THR A 227 -9.15 -12.40 -11.16
CA THR A 227 -9.47 -13.24 -9.98
C THR A 227 -10.94 -13.64 -10.00
N THR A 228 -11.27 -14.73 -10.69
CA THR A 228 -12.65 -15.22 -10.90
C THR A 228 -13.41 -15.68 -9.64
N ARG A 229 -12.75 -15.75 -8.48
CA ARG A 229 -13.33 -16.27 -7.22
C ARG A 229 -13.09 -15.37 -6.00
N ILE A 230 -12.56 -14.17 -6.24
CA ILE A 230 -12.27 -13.22 -5.17
C ILE A 230 -13.21 -12.03 -5.35
N ASP A 231 -14.30 -12.05 -4.61
CA ASP A 231 -15.15 -10.86 -4.51
C ASP A 231 -14.42 -9.82 -3.67
N CYS A 232 -14.32 -8.61 -4.23
CA CYS A 232 -13.88 -7.45 -3.47
C CYS A 232 -15.01 -7.09 -2.50
N ASN A 233 -14.89 -7.54 -1.26
CA ASN A 233 -15.96 -7.45 -0.30
C ASN A 233 -16.10 -6.02 0.28
N ILE A 234 -15.04 -5.20 0.20
CA ILE A 234 -15.00 -3.86 0.80
C ILE A 234 -14.16 -2.93 -0.08
N SER A 235 -14.73 -1.81 -0.53
CA SER A 235 -13.98 -0.73 -1.17
C SER A 235 -14.00 0.51 -0.29
N LEU A 236 -12.81 1.04 0.02
CA LEU A 236 -12.63 2.25 0.82
C LEU A 236 -11.97 3.35 -0.03
N GLU A 237 -12.35 4.60 0.21
CA GLU A 237 -11.75 5.80 -0.33
C GLU A 237 -11.06 6.60 0.79
N TYR A 238 -9.78 6.91 0.62
CA TYR A 238 -8.98 7.65 1.58
C TYR A 238 -9.62 8.95 2.06
N GLU A 239 -10.06 9.81 1.13
CA GLU A 239 -10.59 11.13 1.49
C GLU A 239 -11.95 11.06 2.17
N HIS A 240 -12.79 10.09 1.80
CA HIS A 240 -14.13 9.93 2.37
C HIS A 240 -14.09 9.12 3.67
N ASP A 241 -13.56 7.90 3.62
CA ASP A 241 -13.66 6.94 4.73
C ASP A 241 -12.62 7.21 5.81
N LEU A 242 -11.36 7.42 5.41
CA LEU A 242 -10.28 7.58 6.38
C LEU A 242 -10.21 9.02 6.92
N CYS A 243 -10.40 10.03 6.08
CA CYS A 243 -10.24 11.43 6.50
C CYS A 243 -11.50 12.07 7.12
N LYS A 244 -12.72 11.68 6.70
CA LYS A 244 -13.97 12.32 7.15
C LYS A 244 -14.79 11.43 8.10
N ASN A 245 -14.80 10.11 7.90
CA ASN A 245 -15.63 9.16 8.66
C ASN A 245 -14.79 8.32 9.64
N ALA A 246 -14.05 8.97 10.54
CA ALA A 246 -12.90 8.38 11.25
C ALA A 246 -13.12 7.00 11.92
N ASP A 247 -14.33 6.63 12.33
CA ASP A 247 -14.55 5.42 13.14
C ASP A 247 -15.61 4.46 12.57
N THR A 248 -16.46 4.92 11.66
CA THR A 248 -17.61 4.14 11.17
C THR A 248 -17.25 3.21 10.02
N TYR A 249 -16.20 3.52 9.24
CA TYR A 249 -15.81 2.68 8.11
C TYR A 249 -15.28 1.32 8.57
N LEU A 250 -14.68 1.22 9.77
CA LEU A 250 -14.27 -0.06 10.35
C LEU A 250 -15.47 -0.97 10.60
N ASN A 251 -16.67 -0.40 10.81
CA ASN A 251 -17.88 -1.20 10.92
C ASN A 251 -18.25 -1.94 9.64
N SER A 252 -17.86 -1.42 8.47
CA SER A 252 -18.01 -2.14 7.21
C SER A 252 -17.11 -3.38 7.12
N ILE A 253 -15.98 -3.35 7.85
CA ILE A 253 -15.06 -4.47 8.01
C ILE A 253 -15.53 -5.41 9.14
N SER A 254 -16.33 -4.90 10.10
CA SER A 254 -16.50 -5.50 11.42
C SER A 254 -17.73 -6.31 11.71
N LYS A 255 -18.80 -6.27 10.90
CA LYS A 255 -20.15 -6.73 11.33
C LYS A 255 -20.22 -8.18 11.88
N GLN A 256 -19.13 -8.95 11.86
CA GLN A 256 -19.02 -10.29 12.44
C GLN A 256 -17.91 -10.50 13.51
N MET A 257 -17.08 -9.51 13.92
CA MET A 257 -15.78 -9.81 14.59
C MET A 257 -15.39 -9.00 15.87
N GLY A 258 -16.27 -8.24 16.52
CA GLY A 258 -16.06 -7.74 17.90
C GLY A 258 -14.96 -6.67 18.08
N PHE A 259 -15.15 -5.50 17.45
CA PHE A 259 -14.18 -4.39 17.48
C PHE A 259 -14.18 -3.62 18.78
N LYS A 260 -13.01 -3.08 19.16
CA LYS A 260 -12.87 -2.00 20.15
C LYS A 260 -12.55 -0.69 19.43
N VAL A 261 -13.57 -0.02 18.91
CA VAL A 261 -13.38 1.24 18.16
C VAL A 261 -12.76 2.33 19.06
N ASP A 262 -13.13 2.35 20.34
CA ASP A 262 -12.63 3.32 21.31
C ASP A 262 -11.11 3.22 21.60
N SER A 263 -10.43 2.16 21.11
CA SER A 263 -8.97 2.02 21.25
C SER A 263 -8.17 2.51 20.05
N ILE A 264 -8.81 3.10 19.04
CA ILE A 264 -8.12 3.69 17.89
C ILE A 264 -7.41 4.97 18.31
N GLN A 265 -6.09 5.02 18.13
CA GLN A 265 -5.28 6.20 18.39
C GLN A 265 -4.61 6.66 17.09
N ARG A 266 -5.22 7.64 16.41
CA ARG A 266 -4.63 8.22 15.20
C ARG A 266 -3.51 9.18 15.57
N GLN A 267 -2.29 8.84 15.19
CA GLN A 267 -1.10 9.67 15.43
C GLN A 267 -0.60 10.42 14.19
N LEU A 268 -1.29 10.31 13.04
CA LEU A 268 -0.79 10.85 11.77
C LEU A 268 -1.46 12.16 11.38
N ARG A 269 -0.71 13.26 11.41
CA ARG A 269 -1.14 14.54 10.83
C ARG A 269 -0.96 14.55 9.31
N ARG A 270 -1.73 15.42 8.64
CA ARG A 270 -1.70 15.57 7.18
C ARG A 270 -0.40 16.24 6.75
N THR A 271 0.32 15.65 5.79
CA THR A 271 1.52 16.26 5.17
C THR A 271 1.17 17.33 4.12
N SER A 272 -0.06 17.85 4.10
CA SER A 272 -0.55 18.79 3.09
C SER A 272 -0.50 20.22 3.63
N GLY A 273 0.46 21.03 3.13
CA GLY A 273 0.66 22.43 3.50
C GLY A 273 0.47 23.40 2.33
N SER A 274 0.83 24.67 2.54
CA SER A 274 0.85 25.70 1.48
C SER A 274 1.75 25.30 0.30
N VAL A 275 2.92 24.74 0.58
CA VAL A 275 3.89 24.26 -0.42
C VAL A 275 3.31 23.14 -1.29
N SER A 276 2.59 22.19 -0.68
CA SER A 276 1.93 21.11 -1.44
C SER A 276 0.80 21.63 -2.32
N ARG A 277 0.08 22.67 -1.87
CA ARG A 277 -0.99 23.33 -2.63
C ARG A 277 -0.42 24.12 -3.81
N ASP A 278 0.66 24.87 -3.62
CA ASP A 278 1.35 25.59 -4.70
C ASP A 278 1.83 24.62 -5.79
N LEU A 279 2.54 23.55 -5.41
CA LEU A 279 3.02 22.55 -6.36
C LEU A 279 1.86 21.87 -7.10
N LEU A 280 0.75 21.61 -6.42
CA LEU A 280 -0.46 21.06 -7.02
C LEU A 280 -1.04 22.02 -8.08
N GLN A 281 -1.18 23.30 -7.75
CA GLN A 281 -1.71 24.32 -8.65
C GLN A 281 -0.82 24.52 -9.88
N ARG A 282 0.50 24.61 -9.68
CA ARG A 282 1.49 24.72 -10.76
C ARG A 282 1.44 23.51 -11.69
N THR A 283 1.31 22.31 -11.12
CA THR A 283 1.20 21.08 -11.93
C THR A 283 -0.10 21.03 -12.72
N LEU A 284 -1.23 21.43 -12.13
CA LEU A 284 -2.51 21.52 -12.84
C LEU A 284 -2.43 22.49 -14.03
N HIS A 285 -1.82 23.66 -13.82
CA HIS A 285 -1.61 24.66 -14.87
C HIS A 285 -0.82 24.10 -16.07
N ILE A 286 0.29 23.39 -15.82
CA ILE A 286 1.08 22.75 -16.90
C ILE A 286 0.28 21.69 -17.65
N LEU A 287 -0.62 20.97 -16.97
CA LEU A 287 -1.48 19.97 -17.59
C LEU A 287 -2.67 20.57 -18.35
N GLY A 288 -2.87 21.90 -18.29
CA GLY A 288 -4.05 22.55 -18.86
C GLY A 288 -5.35 22.16 -18.16
N LEU A 289 -5.26 21.62 -16.94
CA LEU A 289 -6.40 21.32 -16.09
C LEU A 289 -6.58 22.54 -15.18
N GLY A 290 -7.79 23.11 -15.14
CA GLY A 290 -8.06 24.37 -14.44
C GLY A 290 -7.75 24.37 -12.94
N GLU A 291 -8.15 25.43 -12.24
CA GLU A 291 -7.92 25.54 -10.80
C GLU A 291 -8.65 24.44 -10.02
N LEU A 292 -8.14 24.10 -8.83
CA LEU A 292 -8.87 23.27 -7.89
C LEU A 292 -10.25 23.88 -7.63
N GLU A 293 -11.32 23.17 -7.97
CA GLU A 293 -12.59 23.40 -7.28
C GLU A 293 -12.29 23.24 -5.77
N GLU A 294 -12.58 24.29 -5.01
CA GLU A 294 -12.46 24.32 -3.55
C GLU A 294 -13.34 23.22 -2.95
N ILE A 295 -12.82 22.01 -2.88
CA ILE A 295 -13.38 20.99 -2.00
C ILE A 295 -12.89 21.35 -0.61
N ASP A 296 -13.66 22.22 0.05
CA ASP A 296 -13.64 22.58 1.47
C ASP A 296 -12.48 21.96 2.26
N LEU A 297 -11.36 22.69 2.25
CA LEU A 297 -10.28 22.54 3.21
C LEU A 297 -10.33 23.75 4.14
N GLN A 298 -11.49 24.00 4.74
CA GLN A 298 -11.49 24.70 6.02
C GLN A 298 -10.57 23.89 6.95
N PRO A 299 -9.55 24.51 7.56
CA PRO A 299 -8.91 23.89 8.71
C PRO A 299 -10.03 23.72 9.73
N SER A 300 -10.43 22.50 10.04
CA SER A 300 -11.12 22.28 11.31
C SER A 300 -10.07 22.49 12.38
N GLU A 301 -9.92 23.75 12.79
CA GLU A 301 -9.62 24.06 14.18
C GLU A 301 -10.81 23.54 15.01
N GLN A 302 -10.88 22.23 15.16
CA GLN A 302 -11.61 21.62 16.26
C GLN A 302 -10.56 20.97 17.13
N GLU A 303 -10.04 21.79 18.05
CA GLU A 303 -9.61 21.28 19.35
C GLU A 303 -10.71 20.35 19.86
N ILE A 304 -10.46 19.05 19.85
CA ILE A 304 -11.24 18.12 20.65
C ILE A 304 -10.80 18.39 22.09
N SER A 305 -11.45 19.37 22.71
CA SER A 305 -11.53 19.49 24.16
C SER A 305 -12.17 18.21 24.67
N VAL A 306 -11.36 17.31 25.23
CA VAL A 306 -11.85 16.21 26.04
C VAL A 306 -12.20 16.83 27.39
N GLY A 307 -13.48 17.16 27.56
CA GLY A 307 -14.03 17.56 28.84
C GLY A 307 -13.83 16.47 29.89
N GLN A 308 -13.45 16.93 31.09
CA GLN A 308 -13.31 16.16 32.33
C GLN A 308 -14.63 15.52 32.78
#